data_AF-F6EIJ2-F1
#
_entry.id   AF-F6EIJ2-F1
#
_cell.length_a   1.000
_cell.length_b   1.000
_cell.length_c   1.000
_cell.angle_alpha   90.00
_cell.angle_beta   90.00
_cell.angle_gamma   90.00
#
_symmetry.space_group_name_H-M   'P 1'
#
loop_
_entity.id
_entity.type
_entity.pdbx_description
1 polymer ?
#
loop_
_entity_poly.entity_id
_entity_poly.type
_entity_poly.pdbx_seq_one_letter_code
_entity_poly.pdbx_strand_id
1 'polypeptide(L)'
;MTTPEEQNVTAPEFENVDEGFEGVETAEATEAPEAAAPAGEGADELIVEDVAEEASAEAPVAAPAPIVLDRPIQTVGRRKEAVVRVRLLPGSGDFKLNGRSLEAYFPNKVHQQIIKAPLVTVDREVAFDIHARLHGGGPSGQAGALRLAIARALIEVTPDDRPALKKAGFLTRDARATERKKYGLKKARKAPQYSKR
;
A
#
# COMPACT_ATOMS: atom_id res chain seq x y z
N MET A 1 -11.10 -24.45 -66.99
CA MET A 1 -12.34 -23.71 -67.33
C MET A 1 -12.74 -22.88 -66.12
N THR A 2 -12.43 -21.59 -66.15
CA THR A 2 -13.31 -20.46 -65.81
C THR A 2 -14.38 -20.62 -64.69
N THR A 3 -14.05 -20.12 -63.47
CA THR A 3 -14.86 -19.25 -62.55
C THR A 3 -16.23 -19.78 -62.03
N PRO A 4 -16.95 -19.15 -61.05
CA PRO A 4 -16.68 -17.91 -60.29
C PRO A 4 -16.96 -17.94 -58.75
N GLU A 5 -17.01 -16.75 -58.12
CA GLU A 5 -17.63 -16.40 -56.81
C GLU A 5 -17.04 -17.09 -55.54
N GLU A 6 -16.98 -16.53 -54.34
CA GLU A 6 -17.06 -15.15 -53.80
C GLU A 6 -16.26 -15.14 -52.46
N GLN A 7 -16.11 -14.11 -51.61
CA GLN A 7 -16.73 -12.78 -51.45
C GLN A 7 -15.68 -11.80 -50.86
N ASN A 8 -15.90 -10.48 -50.92
CA ASN A 8 -15.07 -9.48 -50.23
C ASN A 8 -15.67 -9.15 -48.84
N VAL A 9 -14.89 -9.20 -47.76
CA VAL A 9 -15.33 -8.74 -46.42
C VAL A 9 -14.36 -7.68 -45.90
N THR A 10 -14.66 -6.44 -46.27
CA THR A 10 -14.10 -5.22 -45.68
C THR A 10 -14.26 -5.24 -44.15
N ALA A 11 -13.19 -4.95 -43.42
CA ALA A 11 -13.28 -4.67 -41.99
C ALA A 11 -14.00 -3.32 -41.76
N PRO A 12 -15.03 -3.24 -40.92
CA PRO A 12 -15.63 -1.96 -40.57
C PRO A 12 -14.69 -1.16 -39.67
N GLU A 13 -14.47 0.10 -40.03
CA GLU A 13 -13.83 1.09 -39.18
C GLU A 13 -14.71 1.33 -37.94
N PHE A 14 -14.11 1.31 -36.75
CA PHE A 14 -14.82 1.68 -35.52
C PHE A 14 -14.85 3.20 -35.40
N GLU A 15 -15.96 3.78 -35.86
CA GLU A 15 -16.29 5.19 -35.73
C GLU A 15 -16.48 5.54 -34.24
N ASN A 16 -15.65 6.45 -33.70
CA ASN A 16 -15.83 6.95 -32.34
C ASN A 16 -16.95 7.98 -32.34
N VAL A 17 -18.08 7.65 -31.72
CA VAL A 17 -19.15 8.62 -31.47
C VAL A 17 -18.95 9.21 -30.07
N ASP A 18 -18.28 10.36 -30.02
CA ASP A 18 -18.30 11.27 -28.88
C ASP A 18 -19.70 11.92 -28.79
N GLU A 19 -20.60 11.37 -27.97
CA GLU A 19 -21.82 12.07 -27.56
C GLU A 19 -21.51 13.00 -26.39
N GLY A 20 -21.30 14.29 -26.72
CA GLY A 20 -21.12 15.34 -25.73
C GLY A 20 -22.39 15.60 -24.93
N PHE A 21 -22.27 15.63 -23.59
CA PHE A 21 -23.34 16.09 -22.70
C PHE A 21 -23.12 17.57 -22.34
N GLU A 22 -23.55 18.45 -23.23
CA GLU A 22 -24.00 19.79 -22.83
C GLU A 22 -25.26 19.60 -21.95
N GLY A 23 -25.44 20.26 -20.81
CA GLY A 23 -25.19 21.67 -20.58
C GLY A 23 -26.55 22.35 -20.39
N VAL A 24 -27.06 22.35 -19.15
CA VAL A 24 -28.26 23.12 -18.79
C VAL A 24 -27.92 24.02 -17.60
N GLU A 25 -27.69 25.28 -17.91
CA GLU A 25 -27.63 26.36 -16.93
C GLU A 25 -29.06 26.85 -16.62
N THR A 26 -29.32 27.14 -15.35
CA THR A 26 -30.17 28.28 -14.98
C THR A 26 -29.49 29.01 -13.82
N ALA A 27 -29.36 30.32 -13.97
CA ALA A 27 -28.71 31.21 -13.01
C ALA A 27 -29.69 32.31 -12.58
N GLU A 28 -29.61 32.72 -11.32
CA GLU A 28 -29.74 34.08 -10.76
C GLU A 28 -29.51 33.94 -9.24
N ALA A 29 -28.53 34.56 -8.58
CA ALA A 29 -28.13 35.98 -8.46
C ALA A 29 -28.83 36.70 -7.28
N THR A 30 -28.13 37.71 -6.74
CA THR A 30 -28.49 38.62 -5.60
C THR A 30 -28.47 37.97 -4.19
N GLU A 31 -28.03 38.63 -3.10
CA GLU A 31 -27.37 39.94 -2.93
C GLU A 31 -26.52 39.97 -1.63
N ALA A 32 -25.57 40.91 -1.55
CA ALA A 32 -25.00 41.43 -0.29
C ALA A 32 -24.90 42.96 -0.45
N PRO A 33 -25.35 43.77 0.52
CA PRO A 33 -24.46 44.25 1.61
C PRO A 33 -25.21 44.24 2.99
N GLU A 34 -24.82 44.91 4.09
CA GLU A 34 -23.75 45.88 4.39
C GLU A 34 -23.21 45.67 5.85
N ALA A 35 -22.78 46.73 6.54
CA ALA A 35 -22.05 46.68 7.81
C ALA A 35 -22.80 47.30 9.00
N ALA A 36 -22.48 46.84 10.22
CA ALA A 36 -22.56 47.64 11.45
C ALA A 36 -21.61 47.09 12.54
N ALA A 37 -20.58 47.87 12.89
CA ALA A 37 -19.90 47.79 14.19
C ALA A 37 -20.47 48.92 15.09
N PRO A 38 -20.30 48.88 16.42
CA PRO A 38 -19.05 49.43 17.00
C PRO A 38 -18.56 48.79 18.33
N ALA A 39 -17.28 49.01 18.64
CA ALA A 39 -16.60 49.18 19.95
C ALA A 39 -16.99 48.30 21.16
N GLY A 40 -16.09 47.86 22.04
CA GLY A 40 -14.64 48.01 22.28
C GLY A 40 -14.34 47.14 23.53
N GLU A 41 -13.14 46.66 23.84
CA GLU A 41 -11.99 47.40 24.37
C GLU A 41 -10.93 46.34 24.77
N GLY A 42 -9.63 46.65 24.73
CA GLY A 42 -8.55 45.71 25.12
C GLY A 42 -7.59 45.39 23.99
N ALA A 43 -6.56 46.23 23.83
CA ALA A 43 -5.45 46.01 22.91
C ALA A 43 -4.39 45.09 23.55
N ASP A 44 -3.72 44.29 22.72
CA ASP A 44 -2.30 44.03 22.86
C ASP A 44 -1.68 43.84 21.46
N GLU A 45 -0.41 44.21 21.30
CA GLU A 45 0.11 44.68 20.01
C GLU A 45 0.70 43.60 19.08
N LEU A 46 0.87 44.00 17.82
CA LEU A 46 1.57 43.24 16.78
C LEU A 46 3.04 43.01 17.14
N ILE A 47 3.50 41.76 17.03
CA ILE A 47 4.87 41.47 16.60
C ILE A 47 4.80 40.51 15.42
N VAL A 48 4.91 41.09 14.21
CA VAL A 48 5.36 40.37 13.02
C VAL A 48 6.88 40.44 13.00
N GLU A 49 7.54 39.35 13.37
CA GLU A 49 8.91 39.09 12.95
C GLU A 49 8.88 37.98 11.91
N ASP A 50 9.35 38.31 10.71
CA ASP A 50 9.75 37.37 9.67
C ASP A 50 10.82 36.41 10.25
N VAL A 51 10.39 35.25 10.75
CA VAL A 51 11.30 34.12 10.92
C VAL A 51 11.57 33.57 9.53
N ALA A 52 12.69 34.05 8.99
CA ALA A 52 13.22 33.74 7.68
C ALA A 52 12.95 32.30 7.22
N GLU A 53 12.53 32.20 5.96
CA GLU A 53 12.53 30.95 5.21
C GLU A 53 13.98 30.47 5.01
N GLU A 54 14.54 29.83 6.04
CA GLU A 54 15.75 29.04 5.90
C GLU A 54 15.44 27.84 5.01
N ALA A 55 15.60 28.07 3.70
CA ALA A 55 15.88 27.04 2.73
C ALA A 55 17.14 26.29 3.17
N SER A 56 16.96 25.28 4.04
CA SER A 56 17.93 24.23 4.25
C SER A 56 18.19 23.61 2.89
N ALA A 57 19.34 23.97 2.30
CA ALA A 57 19.81 23.41 1.05
C ALA A 57 19.92 21.90 1.25
N GLU A 58 18.95 21.17 0.71
CA GLU A 58 18.92 19.72 0.75
C GLU A 58 20.10 19.22 -0.09
N ALA A 59 21.21 18.97 0.61
CA ALA A 59 22.44 18.50 -0.01
C ALA A 59 22.11 17.25 -0.85
N PRO A 60 22.59 17.16 -2.11
CA PRO A 60 22.19 16.09 -3.01
C PRO A 60 22.51 14.76 -2.35
N VAL A 61 21.45 14.04 -1.98
CA VAL A 61 21.53 12.85 -1.14
C VAL A 61 22.44 11.86 -1.84
N ALA A 62 23.64 11.66 -1.30
CA ALA A 62 24.66 10.86 -1.96
C ALA A 62 24.07 9.46 -2.21
N ALA A 63 24.00 9.06 -3.48
CA ALA A 63 23.40 7.80 -3.89
C ALA A 63 23.97 6.68 -3.00
N PRO A 64 23.12 5.98 -2.22
CA PRO A 64 23.61 5.13 -1.14
C PRO A 64 24.55 4.08 -1.73
N ALA A 65 25.75 3.99 -1.13
CA ALA A 65 26.80 3.09 -1.61
C ALA A 65 26.22 1.68 -1.84
N PRO A 66 26.55 1.03 -2.96
CA PRO A 66 25.91 -0.22 -3.34
C PRO A 66 26.10 -1.25 -2.22
N ILE A 67 24.98 -1.71 -1.65
CA ILE A 67 24.99 -2.67 -0.55
C ILE A 67 25.41 -4.03 -1.12
N VAL A 68 26.71 -4.30 -1.08
CA VAL A 68 27.29 -5.56 -1.55
C VAL A 68 26.91 -6.67 -0.57
N LEU A 69 25.99 -7.53 -1.00
CA LEU A 69 25.54 -8.70 -0.26
C LEU A 69 26.21 -9.96 -0.83
N ASP A 70 27.14 -10.55 -0.09
CA ASP A 70 27.87 -11.78 -0.49
C ASP A 70 26.93 -12.96 -0.81
N ARG A 71 25.73 -12.97 -0.22
CA ARG A 71 24.73 -14.03 -0.36
C ARG A 71 23.32 -13.43 -0.36
N PRO A 72 22.37 -14.01 -1.12
CA PRO A 72 20.97 -13.61 -1.05
C PRO A 72 20.41 -13.88 0.35
N ILE A 73 19.98 -12.82 1.04
CA ILE A 73 19.34 -12.89 2.37
C ILE A 73 18.03 -13.68 2.25
N GLN A 74 17.81 -14.63 3.17
CA GLN A 74 16.66 -15.55 3.11
C GLN A 74 15.85 -15.51 4.39
N THR A 75 14.68 -14.85 4.35
CA THR A 75 13.84 -14.69 5.53
C THR A 75 12.49 -15.38 5.38
N VAL A 76 11.83 -15.60 6.52
CA VAL A 76 10.51 -16.23 6.59
C VAL A 76 9.55 -15.37 7.39
N GLY A 77 8.40 -15.07 6.79
CA GLY A 77 7.25 -14.44 7.43
C GLY A 77 6.08 -15.42 7.54
N ARG A 78 5.31 -15.32 8.63
CA ARG A 78 4.15 -16.19 8.88
C ARG A 78 3.02 -15.42 9.55
N ARG A 79 1.80 -15.55 9.02
CA ARG A 79 0.58 -14.95 9.59
C ARG A 79 -0.61 -15.88 9.36
N LYS A 80 -1.38 -16.17 10.42
CA LYS A 80 -2.38 -17.25 10.41
C LYS A 80 -1.73 -18.54 9.86
N GLU A 81 -2.28 -19.09 8.77
CA GLU A 81 -1.79 -20.28 8.05
C GLU A 81 -0.86 -19.94 6.88
N ALA A 82 -0.71 -18.66 6.50
CA ALA A 82 0.15 -18.26 5.41
C ALA A 82 1.64 -18.30 5.81
N VAL A 83 2.46 -18.91 4.95
CA VAL A 83 3.92 -18.97 5.07
C VAL A 83 4.52 -18.35 3.81
N VAL A 84 5.39 -17.37 4.00
CA VAL A 84 6.08 -16.66 2.92
C VAL A 84 7.58 -16.75 3.16
N ARG A 85 8.32 -17.20 2.14
CA ARG A 85 9.78 -17.19 2.09
C ARG A 85 10.22 -16.10 1.13
N VAL A 86 11.09 -15.19 1.57
CA VAL A 86 11.62 -14.09 0.76
C VAL A 86 13.11 -14.29 0.55
N ARG A 87 13.55 -13.99 -0.67
CA ARG A 87 14.95 -13.72 -0.99
C ARG A 87 15.08 -12.25 -1.34
N LEU A 88 15.97 -11.56 -0.65
CA LEU A 88 16.31 -10.16 -0.92
C LEU A 88 17.59 -10.13 -1.77
N LEU A 89 17.58 -9.29 -2.81
CA LEU A 89 18.72 -8.98 -3.67
C LEU A 89 18.86 -7.44 -3.74
N PRO A 90 20.07 -6.88 -3.85
CA PRO A 90 20.22 -5.48 -4.22
C PRO A 90 19.78 -5.32 -5.69
N GLY A 91 19.01 -4.28 -5.99
CA GLY A 91 18.32 -4.17 -7.29
C GLY A 91 17.58 -2.85 -7.49
N SER A 92 16.50 -2.89 -8.27
CA SER A 92 15.74 -1.72 -8.75
C SER A 92 14.34 -1.58 -8.13
N GLY A 93 13.98 -2.43 -7.15
CA GLY A 93 12.67 -2.41 -6.50
C GLY A 93 11.67 -3.44 -7.05
N ASP A 94 12.14 -4.45 -7.78
CA ASP A 94 11.30 -5.41 -8.51
C ASP A 94 10.63 -6.42 -7.56
N PHE A 95 9.29 -6.49 -7.58
CA PHE A 95 8.51 -7.45 -6.78
C PHE A 95 8.08 -8.67 -7.62
N LYS A 96 8.73 -9.83 -7.38
CA LYS A 96 8.45 -11.09 -8.07
C LYS A 96 7.81 -12.10 -7.12
N LEU A 97 6.47 -12.16 -7.14
CA LEU A 97 5.62 -12.99 -6.27
C LEU A 97 5.19 -14.27 -7.01
N ASN A 98 5.82 -15.41 -6.71
CA ASN A 98 5.57 -16.69 -7.42
C ASN A 98 5.67 -16.59 -8.97
N GLY A 99 6.41 -15.61 -9.50
CA GLY A 99 6.53 -15.35 -10.95
C GLY A 99 5.54 -14.32 -11.52
N ARG A 100 4.78 -13.61 -10.67
CA ARG A 100 3.88 -12.50 -11.06
C ARG A 100 4.32 -11.19 -10.40
N SER A 101 3.90 -10.06 -10.95
CA SER A 101 4.10 -8.73 -10.35
C SER A 101 3.26 -8.55 -9.09
N LEU A 102 3.60 -7.52 -8.29
CA LEU A 102 2.87 -7.16 -7.06
C LEU A 102 1.38 -6.92 -7.32
N GLU A 103 1.06 -6.18 -8.38
CA GLU A 103 -0.29 -5.76 -8.75
C GLU A 103 -1.13 -6.93 -9.27
N ALA A 104 -0.55 -7.77 -10.12
CA ALA A 104 -1.22 -8.95 -10.67
C ALA A 104 -1.49 -10.06 -9.61
N TYR A 105 -0.73 -10.07 -8.50
CA TYR A 105 -0.97 -11.00 -7.39
C TYR A 105 -1.89 -10.41 -6.30
N PHE A 106 -1.77 -9.11 -6.02
CA PHE A 106 -2.59 -8.39 -5.05
C PHE A 106 -3.28 -7.19 -5.70
N PRO A 107 -4.50 -7.35 -6.28
CA PRO A 107 -5.22 -6.23 -6.90
C PRO A 107 -5.67 -5.15 -5.90
N ASN A 108 -5.82 -5.50 -4.62
CA ASN A 108 -6.20 -4.57 -3.57
C ASN A 108 -5.02 -3.65 -3.17
N LYS A 109 -5.13 -2.34 -3.45
CA LYS A 109 -4.14 -1.31 -3.05
C LYS A 109 -3.73 -1.37 -1.56
N VAL A 110 -4.68 -1.67 -0.66
CA VAL A 110 -4.42 -1.84 0.78
C VAL A 110 -3.40 -2.95 1.07
N HIS A 111 -3.40 -4.04 0.30
CA HIS A 111 -2.42 -5.11 0.47
C HIS A 111 -1.04 -4.69 -0.04
N GLN A 112 -0.98 -3.95 -1.15
CA GLN A 112 0.25 -3.39 -1.71
C GLN A 112 0.91 -2.40 -0.73
N GLN A 113 0.13 -1.49 -0.15
CA GLN A 113 0.58 -0.55 0.90
C GLN A 113 1.14 -1.28 2.13
N ILE A 114 0.44 -2.32 2.63
CA ILE A 114 0.91 -3.15 3.76
C ILE A 114 2.26 -3.81 3.46
N ILE A 115 2.54 -4.16 2.19
CA ILE A 115 3.78 -4.80 1.75
C ILE A 115 4.92 -3.77 1.60
N LYS A 116 4.62 -2.58 1.07
CA LYS A 116 5.60 -1.48 0.89
C LYS A 116 5.97 -0.77 2.21
N ALA A 117 5.04 -0.65 3.17
CA ALA A 117 5.23 0.05 4.44
C ALA A 117 6.60 -0.09 5.15
N PRO A 118 7.20 -1.28 5.32
CA PRO A 118 8.52 -1.41 5.94
C PRO A 118 9.68 -0.85 5.11
N LEU A 119 9.55 -0.75 3.78
CA LEU A 119 10.53 -0.09 2.91
C LEU A 119 10.41 1.43 3.02
N VAL A 120 9.18 1.95 3.05
CA VAL A 120 8.88 3.38 3.27
C VAL A 120 9.46 3.87 4.60
N THR A 121 9.36 3.05 5.65
CA THR A 121 9.82 3.42 7.02
C THR A 121 11.35 3.44 7.18
N VAL A 122 12.08 2.99 6.16
CA VAL A 122 13.55 2.93 6.12
C VAL A 122 14.07 3.71 4.90
N ASP A 123 13.18 4.38 4.16
CA ASP A 123 13.47 5.19 2.96
C ASP A 123 14.25 4.42 1.86
N ARG A 124 14.04 3.10 1.77
CA ARG A 124 14.74 2.19 0.83
C ARG A 124 13.75 1.46 -0.09
N GLU A 125 12.94 2.21 -0.84
CA GLU A 125 11.96 1.62 -1.76
C GLU A 125 12.58 0.99 -3.01
N VAL A 126 13.56 1.65 -3.62
CA VAL A 126 14.12 1.28 -4.94
C VAL A 126 15.34 0.36 -4.83
N ALA A 127 15.96 0.24 -3.65
CA ALA A 127 17.27 -0.40 -3.49
C ALA A 127 17.28 -1.95 -3.56
N PHE A 128 16.11 -2.61 -3.52
CA PHE A 128 16.04 -4.06 -3.34
C PHE A 128 15.01 -4.75 -4.23
N ASP A 129 15.43 -5.83 -4.90
CA ASP A 129 14.54 -6.75 -5.59
C ASP A 129 14.06 -7.85 -4.61
N ILE A 130 12.75 -8.09 -4.61
CA ILE A 130 12.06 -8.96 -3.66
C ILE A 130 11.49 -10.17 -4.39
N HIS A 131 12.14 -11.32 -4.23
CA HIS A 131 11.67 -12.60 -4.74
C HIS A 131 10.95 -13.39 -3.64
N ALA A 132 9.63 -13.54 -3.74
CA ALA A 132 8.83 -14.22 -2.73
C ALA A 132 8.18 -15.52 -3.23
N ARG A 133 8.24 -16.55 -2.38
CA ARG A 133 7.46 -17.79 -2.51
C ARG A 133 6.39 -17.83 -1.43
N LEU A 134 5.13 -17.76 -1.85
CA LEU A 134 3.96 -17.65 -0.97
C LEU A 134 3.14 -18.94 -1.02
N HIS A 135 2.82 -19.49 0.16
CA HIS A 135 2.01 -20.72 0.30
C HIS A 135 1.04 -20.62 1.49
N GLY A 136 -0.14 -21.22 1.36
CA GLY A 136 -1.15 -21.31 2.41
C GLY A 136 -1.92 -20.02 2.70
N GLY A 137 -2.98 -20.14 3.50
CA GLY A 137 -3.86 -19.04 3.90
C GLY A 137 -4.62 -18.40 2.72
N GLY A 138 -4.66 -17.07 2.70
CA GLY A 138 -5.30 -16.25 1.65
C GLY A 138 -4.69 -14.85 1.60
N PRO A 139 -5.15 -13.94 0.72
CA PRO A 139 -4.40 -12.74 0.32
C PRO A 139 -4.03 -11.82 1.50
N SER A 140 -4.97 -11.50 2.40
CA SER A 140 -4.68 -10.71 3.62
C SER A 140 -3.68 -11.41 4.57
N GLY A 141 -3.71 -12.75 4.65
CA GLY A 141 -2.74 -13.53 5.42
C GLY A 141 -1.35 -13.44 4.80
N GLN A 142 -1.27 -13.64 3.49
CA GLN A 142 -0.04 -13.62 2.70
C GLN A 142 0.61 -12.23 2.67
N ALA A 143 -0.14 -11.15 2.45
CA ALA A 143 0.39 -9.78 2.49
C ALA A 143 1.00 -9.42 3.86
N GLY A 144 0.30 -9.76 4.95
CA GLY A 144 0.82 -9.55 6.31
C GLY A 144 2.01 -10.45 6.67
N ALA A 145 2.11 -11.65 6.08
CA ALA A 145 3.28 -12.51 6.20
C ALA A 145 4.47 -11.96 5.39
N LEU A 146 4.24 -11.48 4.16
CA LEU A 146 5.26 -10.87 3.29
C LEU A 146 5.86 -9.61 3.94
N ARG A 147 5.03 -8.73 4.52
CA ARG A 147 5.49 -7.57 5.31
C ARG A 147 6.48 -7.96 6.41
N LEU A 148 6.15 -9.00 7.20
CA LEU A 148 7.02 -9.49 8.27
C LEU A 148 8.32 -10.10 7.75
N ALA A 149 8.29 -10.72 6.56
CA ALA A 149 9.50 -11.25 5.92
C ALA A 149 10.43 -10.13 5.44
N ILE A 150 9.88 -9.08 4.79
CA ILE A 150 10.64 -7.91 4.33
C ILE A 150 11.27 -7.18 5.53
N ALA A 151 10.49 -6.90 6.58
CA ALA A 151 11.01 -6.23 7.78
C ALA A 151 12.11 -7.04 8.52
N ARG A 152 12.14 -8.38 8.36
CA ARG A 152 13.24 -9.21 8.84
C ARG A 152 14.46 -9.16 7.91
N ALA A 153 14.24 -9.14 6.60
CA ALA A 153 15.30 -9.05 5.62
C ALA A 153 16.09 -7.74 5.75
N LEU A 154 15.40 -6.62 5.98
CA LEU A 154 16.04 -5.32 6.23
C LEU A 154 17.00 -5.35 7.43
N ILE A 155 16.62 -6.02 8.54
CA ILE A 155 17.52 -6.17 9.71
C ILE A 155 18.75 -7.03 9.39
N GLU A 156 18.62 -8.04 8.53
CA GLU A 156 19.75 -8.85 8.07
C GLU A 156 20.66 -8.07 7.10
N VAL A 157 20.17 -7.02 6.43
CA VAL A 157 20.97 -6.09 5.63
C VAL A 157 21.66 -5.05 6.51
N THR A 158 20.92 -4.39 7.40
CA THR A 158 21.42 -3.31 8.26
C THR A 158 20.78 -3.44 9.64
N PRO A 159 21.54 -3.79 10.69
CA PRO A 159 20.98 -3.98 12.03
C PRO A 159 20.46 -2.68 12.66
N ASP A 160 20.93 -1.52 12.16
CA ASP A 160 20.60 -0.18 12.67
C ASP A 160 19.17 0.28 12.33
N ASP A 161 18.53 -0.34 11.34
CA ASP A 161 17.12 -0.06 10.98
C ASP A 161 16.13 -0.68 11.99
N ARG A 162 16.62 -1.57 12.87
CA ARG A 162 15.82 -2.28 13.87
C ARG A 162 15.04 -1.38 14.83
N PRO A 163 15.60 -0.31 15.46
CA PRO A 163 14.82 0.64 16.26
C PRO A 163 13.63 1.26 15.52
N ALA A 164 13.81 1.71 14.28
CA ALA A 164 12.74 2.30 13.47
C ALA A 164 11.63 1.27 13.18
N LEU A 165 12.01 0.10 12.65
CA LEU A 165 11.08 -1.00 12.35
C LEU A 165 10.37 -1.57 13.60
N LYS A 166 11.03 -1.51 14.77
CA LYS A 166 10.43 -1.90 16.06
C LYS A 166 9.43 -0.85 16.55
N LYS A 167 9.75 0.45 16.45
CA LYS A 167 8.86 1.56 16.82
C LYS A 167 7.58 1.58 15.98
N ALA A 168 7.71 1.30 14.67
CA ALA A 168 6.57 1.14 13.76
C ALA A 168 5.84 -0.23 13.88
N GLY A 169 6.34 -1.16 14.71
CA GLY A 169 5.66 -2.42 15.03
C GLY A 169 5.73 -3.53 13.96
N PHE A 170 6.57 -3.42 12.94
CA PHE A 170 6.61 -4.39 11.82
C PHE A 170 7.25 -5.74 12.18
N LEU A 171 8.06 -5.80 13.23
CA LEU A 171 8.78 -7.00 13.66
C LEU A 171 7.92 -7.99 14.47
N THR A 172 6.78 -7.52 14.99
CA THR A 172 5.88 -8.34 15.80
C THR A 172 5.08 -9.29 14.92
N ARG A 173 5.18 -10.60 15.19
CA ARG A 173 4.32 -11.59 14.54
C ARG A 173 2.87 -11.43 14.99
N ASP A 174 1.94 -11.30 14.06
CA ASP A 174 0.51 -11.43 14.33
C ASP A 174 0.20 -12.88 14.77
N ALA A 175 0.11 -13.08 16.09
CA ALA A 175 -0.14 -14.37 16.72
C ALA A 175 -1.61 -14.81 16.68
N ARG A 176 -2.52 -13.99 16.12
CA ARG A 176 -3.97 -14.29 16.08
C ARG A 176 -4.24 -15.48 15.15
N ALA A 177 -4.77 -16.55 15.74
CA ALA A 177 -5.25 -17.75 15.03
C ALA A 177 -6.76 -17.95 15.28
N THR A 178 -7.40 -18.76 14.44
CA THR A 178 -8.81 -19.12 14.63
C THR A 178 -8.95 -20.05 15.85
N GLU A 179 -9.72 -19.64 16.86
CA GLU A 179 -10.02 -20.50 18.01
C GLU A 179 -10.82 -21.74 17.57
N ARG A 180 -10.40 -22.92 18.03
CA ARG A 180 -11.06 -24.20 17.73
C ARG A 180 -12.54 -24.17 18.14
N LYS A 181 -13.42 -24.76 17.32
CA LYS A 181 -14.82 -25.02 17.71
C LYS A 181 -14.85 -25.98 18.90
N LYS A 182 -15.29 -25.48 20.06
CA LYS A 182 -15.58 -26.28 21.26
C LYS A 182 -16.90 -27.06 21.07
N TYR A 183 -17.02 -28.20 21.76
CA TYR A 183 -18.25 -29.00 21.76
C TYR A 183 -19.41 -28.20 22.39
N GLY A 184 -20.66 -28.55 22.04
CA GLY A 184 -21.87 -27.83 22.47
C GLY A 184 -22.08 -26.43 21.87
N LEU A 185 -21.06 -25.80 21.25
CA LEU A 185 -21.17 -24.48 20.64
C LEU A 185 -21.40 -24.54 19.11
N LYS A 186 -22.14 -23.57 18.58
CA LYS A 186 -22.40 -23.44 17.13
C LYS A 186 -21.14 -23.01 16.36
N LYS A 187 -20.34 -22.11 16.94
CA LYS A 187 -19.03 -21.62 16.47
C LYS A 187 -18.10 -21.45 17.68
N ALA A 188 -16.81 -21.13 17.48
CA ALA A 188 -15.77 -20.97 18.52
C ALA A 188 -16.25 -20.46 19.90
N ARG A 189 -17.08 -19.41 19.95
CA ARG A 189 -17.70 -18.87 21.18
C ARG A 189 -19.23 -18.71 21.11
N LYS A 190 -19.87 -19.10 20.00
CA LYS A 190 -21.32 -18.87 19.80
C LYS A 190 -22.12 -20.00 20.43
N ALA A 191 -22.64 -19.79 21.64
CA ALA A 191 -23.57 -20.70 22.29
C ALA A 191 -24.91 -20.78 21.53
N PRO A 192 -25.64 -21.90 21.62
CA PRO A 192 -27.08 -21.90 21.36
C PRO A 192 -27.81 -21.03 22.41
N GLN A 193 -29.02 -20.58 22.07
CA GLN A 193 -29.93 -20.00 23.06
C GLN A 193 -30.40 -21.11 24.01
N TYR A 194 -30.45 -20.81 25.31
CA TYR A 194 -30.81 -21.76 26.36
C TYR A 194 -32.13 -21.33 27.02
N SER A 195 -33.09 -22.25 27.12
CA SER A 195 -34.27 -22.08 27.98
C SER A 195 -34.05 -22.78 29.31
N LYS A 196 -34.39 -22.10 30.40
CA LYS A 196 -34.44 -22.66 31.77
C LYS A 196 -35.81 -23.24 32.13
N ARG A 197 -36.78 -23.10 31.22
CA ARG A 197 -38.18 -23.51 31.34
C ARG A 197 -38.51 -24.47 30.22
#